data_AF-A0A1Y3WG20-F1
#
_entry.id   AF-A0A1Y3WG20-F1
#
_cell.length_a   1.000
_cell.length_b   1.000
_cell.length_c   1.000
_cell.angle_alpha   90.00
_cell.angle_beta   90.00
_cell.angle_gamma   90.00
#
_symmetry.space_group_name_H-M   'P 1'
#
loop_
_entity.id
_entity.type
_entity.pdbx_description
1 polymer ?
#
loop_
_entity_poly.entity_id
_entity_poly.type
_entity_poly.pdbx_seq_one_letter_code
_entity_poly.pdbx_strand_id
1 'polypeptide(L)'
;MMWSRKKLKKQGKQALRKNWWRIIGISLMLAFIAGGMRISYRIDDAAVRLTGEEIGIPTNAQILNDWYLSIERSSDTESGQILAFLGEHYTPKKGVLAGVYNHMTKERSAFFGFLNAMNDFLFKDKIAEGFVILIGVILLILFLIFVSNVLSVGQCRFLLENRTYRQVKMGRLAFVWRARRWKNVMFIMLKKSVFLFLWDMTIIGGIIKRYSYRMIPFILAENPDIPHREAFLLSRQMMNGNKMRAFILDLSFLGWHILNIFTMDILRYAFITPYTETTSAELYVALREEAFEKGLDGVRFLDDERLYEESDLEEYPVESHRLYNPQMKKWIRIEYERTYSLRSLILIFFTFSFVGWLWEVSLHLFGDGVFVNRGFFHGPWLPIYGTGGILVVVLLKRFVHKPLVTFLMAVVVCGAVEYLSAWLLWEIKGMYWWNYTGYFLNLHGRICAEGLIVFGLGGCAFIYIAAPFFDEIYRRIPQKIARIICVVLLLLFAVDIVYSLIHPNSGAGITDYHVHAGEVLSLLCL
;
A
#
# COMPACT_ATOMS: atom_id res chain seq x y z
N MET A 1 1.75 21.73 35.25
CA MET A 1 2.27 20.51 35.93
C MET A 1 3.42 19.87 35.11
N MET A 2 4.52 19.39 35.71
CA MET A 2 5.60 18.75 34.93
C MET A 2 5.25 17.29 34.56
N TRP A 3 5.13 17.01 33.27
CA TRP A 3 4.84 15.66 32.77
C TRP A 3 6.04 14.71 32.94
N SER A 4 5.76 13.42 33.15
CA SER A 4 6.77 12.37 33.34
C SER A 4 6.79 11.39 32.17
N ARG A 5 7.98 11.09 31.64
CA ARG A 5 8.18 10.11 30.55
C ARG A 5 7.55 8.75 30.86
N LYS A 6 7.66 8.28 32.12
CA LYS A 6 7.06 7.00 32.55
C LYS A 6 5.53 7.04 32.47
N LYS A 7 4.91 8.16 32.86
CA LYS A 7 3.46 8.37 32.79
C LYS A 7 2.97 8.38 31.34
N LEU A 8 3.61 9.18 30.47
CA LEU A 8 3.27 9.25 29.04
C LEU A 8 3.39 7.89 28.34
N LYS A 9 4.49 7.17 28.57
CA LYS A 9 4.70 5.83 28.00
C LYS A 9 3.70 4.79 28.50
N LYS A 10 3.22 4.91 29.75
CA LYS A 10 2.18 4.04 30.31
C LYS A 10 0.84 4.33 29.65
N GLN A 11 0.45 5.59 29.55
CA GLN A 11 -0.79 6.03 28.91
C GLN A 11 -0.81 5.69 27.42
N GLY A 12 0.28 5.95 26.69
CA GLY A 12 0.42 5.59 25.27
C GLY A 12 0.26 4.09 25.04
N LYS A 13 0.84 3.24 25.92
CA LYS A 13 0.68 1.78 25.85
C LYS A 13 -0.76 1.34 26.13
N GLN A 14 -1.47 2.01 27.04
CA GLN A 14 -2.89 1.74 27.32
C GLN A 14 -3.76 2.13 26.12
N ALA A 15 -3.56 3.33 25.55
CA ALA A 15 -4.25 3.78 24.35
C ALA A 15 -4.00 2.85 23.16
N LEU A 16 -2.78 2.37 23.00
CA LEU A 16 -2.40 1.42 21.95
C LEU A 16 -3.14 0.08 22.09
N ARG A 17 -3.26 -0.48 23.30
CA ARG A 17 -3.95 -1.75 23.54
C ARG A 17 -5.45 -1.71 23.21
N LYS A 18 -6.09 -0.55 23.37
CA LYS A 18 -7.53 -0.34 23.18
C LYS A 18 -7.97 -0.62 21.73
N ASN A 19 -7.19 -0.17 20.74
CA ASN A 19 -7.48 -0.35 19.32
C ASN A 19 -6.24 -0.80 18.53
N TRP A 20 -5.53 -1.79 19.06
CA TRP A 20 -4.23 -2.29 18.57
C TRP A 20 -4.18 -2.49 17.05
N TRP A 21 -5.08 -3.33 16.53
CA TRP A 21 -5.14 -3.66 15.10
C TRP A 21 -5.44 -2.47 14.21
N ARG A 22 -6.23 -1.52 14.71
CA ARG A 22 -6.58 -0.32 13.94
C ARG A 22 -5.41 0.65 13.88
N ILE A 23 -4.71 0.86 14.99
CA ILE A 23 -3.55 1.76 15.00
C ILE A 23 -2.46 1.19 14.09
N ILE A 24 -2.16 -0.12 14.18
CA ILE A 24 -1.22 -0.77 13.27
C ILE A 24 -1.64 -0.61 11.82
N GLY A 25 -2.91 -0.87 11.49
CA GLY A 25 -3.42 -0.72 10.12
C GLY A 25 -3.22 0.70 9.58
N ILE A 26 -3.46 1.72 10.39
CA ILE A 26 -3.23 3.13 10.03
C ILE A 26 -1.74 3.42 9.85
N SER A 27 -0.91 3.04 10.82
CA SER A 27 0.53 3.28 10.78
C SER A 27 1.17 2.55 9.58
N LEU A 28 0.74 1.33 9.27
CA LEU A 28 1.17 0.58 8.09
C LEU A 28 0.69 1.24 6.79
N MET A 29 -0.58 1.64 6.71
CA MET A 29 -1.11 2.31 5.53
C MET A 29 -0.35 3.62 5.27
N LEU A 30 -0.07 4.40 6.31
CA LEU A 30 0.71 5.63 6.18
C LEU A 30 2.17 5.38 5.88
N ALA A 31 2.79 4.36 6.47
CA ALA A 31 4.14 3.95 6.11
C ALA A 31 4.22 3.49 4.65
N PHE A 32 3.19 2.80 4.14
CA PHE A 32 3.08 2.41 2.75
C PHE A 32 2.91 3.61 1.81
N ILE A 33 1.99 4.52 2.13
CA ILE A 33 1.74 5.77 1.38
C ILE A 33 2.97 6.68 1.41
N ALA A 34 3.66 6.77 2.55
CA ALA A 34 4.81 7.64 2.75
C ALA A 34 6.12 7.05 2.22
N GLY A 35 6.27 5.74 2.28
CA GLY A 35 7.49 5.02 1.92
C GLY A 35 7.51 4.58 0.47
N GLY A 36 6.35 4.25 -0.13
CA GLY A 36 6.25 3.54 -1.39
C GLY A 36 6.93 2.17 -1.30
N MET A 37 6.26 1.07 -1.66
CA MET A 37 7.04 -0.14 -1.95
C MET A 37 8.01 0.21 -3.09
N ARG A 38 9.32 0.10 -2.84
CA ARG A 38 10.34 0.18 -3.88
C ARG A 38 10.12 -1.01 -4.82
N ILE A 39 9.38 -0.81 -5.89
CA ILE A 39 9.28 -1.76 -6.98
C ILE A 39 10.43 -1.40 -7.93
N SER A 40 11.53 -2.19 -7.99
CA SER A 40 12.36 -2.10 -9.20
C SER A 40 11.70 -2.91 -10.26
N TYR A 41 11.57 -2.25 -11.39
CA TYR A 41 11.67 -2.91 -12.67
C TYR A 41 13.13 -2.77 -13.11
N ARG A 42 13.88 -3.88 -13.07
CA ARG A 42 15.03 -4.02 -13.97
C ARG A 42 14.52 -4.79 -15.18
N ILE A 43 14.35 -4.09 -16.29
CA ILE A 43 14.44 -4.70 -17.61
C ILE A 43 15.94 -4.86 -17.85
N ASP A 44 16.45 -6.09 -17.77
CA ASP A 44 17.78 -6.41 -18.25
C ASP A 44 17.67 -6.90 -19.70
N ASP A 45 18.26 -6.11 -20.61
CA ASP A 45 18.66 -6.51 -21.96
C ASP A 45 19.79 -7.55 -21.91
N ALA A 46 19.52 -8.71 -21.31
CA ALA A 46 20.42 -9.86 -21.31
C ALA A 46 19.87 -10.95 -22.25
N ALA A 47 19.57 -10.57 -23.50
CA ALA A 47 19.20 -11.48 -24.56
C ALA A 47 20.24 -11.44 -25.68
N VAL A 48 21.52 -11.71 -25.37
CA VAL A 48 22.48 -12.17 -26.39
C VAL A 48 23.42 -13.18 -25.72
N ARG A 49 23.45 -14.39 -26.30
CA ARG A 49 24.21 -15.60 -25.91
C ARG A 49 23.49 -16.52 -24.92
N LEU A 50 22.80 -17.51 -25.48
CA LEU A 50 23.31 -18.88 -25.49
C LEU A 50 22.44 -19.73 -26.41
N THR A 51 23.13 -20.37 -27.34
CA THR A 51 22.66 -21.30 -28.36
C THR A 51 21.99 -22.52 -27.74
N GLY A 52 20.87 -22.93 -28.35
CA GLY A 52 20.40 -24.31 -28.47
C GLY A 52 20.61 -25.24 -27.27
N GLU A 53 19.69 -25.19 -26.31
CA GLU A 53 19.28 -26.35 -25.53
C GLU A 53 17.85 -26.09 -25.04
N GLU A 54 16.92 -27.02 -25.31
CA GLU A 54 15.58 -27.00 -24.72
C GLU A 54 15.71 -27.20 -23.21
N ILE A 55 15.82 -26.10 -22.46
CA ILE A 55 15.77 -26.14 -21.01
C ILE A 55 14.30 -26.39 -20.63
N GLY A 56 13.98 -27.64 -20.32
CA GLY A 56 12.75 -28.00 -19.60
C GLY A 56 12.73 -27.29 -18.26
N ILE A 57 11.98 -26.19 -18.17
CA ILE A 57 11.87 -25.40 -16.94
C ILE A 57 11.05 -26.22 -15.94
N PRO A 58 11.61 -26.62 -14.78
CA PRO A 58 10.92 -27.49 -13.85
C PRO A 58 9.70 -26.77 -13.25
N THR A 59 8.62 -27.52 -13.11
CA THR A 59 7.39 -27.05 -12.48
C THR A 59 7.55 -26.96 -10.96
N ASN A 60 6.77 -26.10 -10.30
CA ASN A 60 6.76 -25.96 -8.84
C ASN A 60 6.59 -27.30 -8.10
N ALA A 61 5.83 -28.25 -8.65
CA ALA A 61 5.64 -29.57 -8.05
C ALA A 61 6.92 -30.41 -8.09
N GLN A 62 7.69 -30.33 -9.18
CA GLN A 62 9.01 -30.97 -9.28
C GLN A 62 9.98 -30.33 -8.28
N ILE A 63 10.00 -29.00 -8.18
CA ILE A 63 10.88 -28.28 -7.24
C ILE A 63 10.57 -28.63 -5.77
N LEU A 64 9.29 -28.67 -5.38
CA LEU A 64 8.89 -29.05 -4.02
C LEU A 64 9.18 -30.53 -3.71
N ASN A 65 9.00 -31.40 -4.69
CA ASN A 65 9.31 -32.82 -4.56
C ASN A 65 10.82 -33.04 -4.44
N ASP A 66 11.62 -32.35 -5.25
CA ASP A 66 13.08 -32.41 -5.21
C ASP A 66 13.63 -31.81 -3.91
N TRP A 67 13.00 -30.76 -3.37
CA TRP A 67 13.30 -30.20 -2.06
C TRP A 67 12.92 -31.14 -0.90
N TYR A 68 11.76 -31.78 -0.98
CA TYR A 68 11.32 -32.75 0.02
C TYR A 68 12.24 -33.99 0.02
N LEU A 69 12.56 -34.52 -1.17
CA LEU A 69 13.47 -35.65 -1.35
C LEU A 69 14.91 -35.32 -0.93
N SER A 70 15.35 -34.06 -1.07
CA SER A 70 16.67 -33.65 -0.60
C SER A 70 16.73 -33.51 0.92
N ILE A 71 15.65 -33.03 1.56
CA ILE A 71 15.52 -33.00 3.02
C ILE A 71 15.46 -34.42 3.61
N GLU A 72 14.75 -35.33 2.95
CA GLU A 72 14.68 -36.74 3.35
C GLU A 72 16.04 -37.46 3.20
N ARG A 73 16.85 -37.06 2.21
CA ARG A 73 18.23 -37.57 2.02
C ARG A 73 19.27 -36.89 2.90
N SER A 74 19.01 -35.67 3.40
CA SER A 74 19.93 -34.93 4.26
C SER A 74 19.63 -35.18 5.73
N SER A 75 20.01 -36.35 6.25
CA SER A 75 20.01 -36.62 7.69
C SER A 75 21.18 -35.97 8.46
N ASP A 76 21.78 -34.90 7.93
CA ASP A 76 22.77 -34.06 8.62
C ASP A 76 22.56 -32.58 8.26
N THR A 77 22.48 -31.74 9.30
CA THR A 77 21.95 -30.37 9.22
C THR A 77 23.08 -29.35 9.06
N GLU A 78 23.63 -29.18 7.85
CA GLU A 78 24.45 -28.01 7.52
C GLU A 78 23.69 -27.07 6.57
N SER A 79 23.30 -25.90 7.07
CA SER A 79 22.54 -24.87 6.34
C SER A 79 23.19 -24.43 5.01
N GLY A 80 24.50 -24.65 4.84
CA GLY A 80 25.23 -24.38 3.61
C GLY A 80 24.97 -25.39 2.48
N GLN A 81 24.65 -26.64 2.80
CA GLN A 81 24.37 -27.69 1.81
C GLN A 81 22.99 -27.51 1.17
N ILE A 82 22.00 -27.06 1.95
CA ILE A 82 20.64 -26.80 1.46
C ILE A 82 20.64 -25.63 0.47
N LEU A 83 21.37 -24.54 0.75
CA LEU A 83 21.48 -23.40 -0.16
C LEU A 83 22.23 -23.74 -1.45
N ALA A 84 23.28 -24.56 -1.37
CA ALA A 84 24.03 -25.01 -2.54
C ALA A 84 23.17 -25.93 -3.43
N PHE A 85 22.46 -26.89 -2.84
CA PHE A 85 21.52 -27.77 -3.56
C PHE A 85 20.40 -26.98 -4.26
N LEU A 86 19.80 -26.01 -3.56
CA LEU A 86 18.77 -25.13 -4.10
C LEU A 86 19.28 -24.31 -5.29
N GLY A 87 20.51 -23.78 -5.21
CA GLY A 87 21.15 -23.05 -6.30
C GLY A 87 21.45 -23.92 -7.53
N GLU A 88 21.76 -25.20 -7.33
CA GLU A 88 22.03 -26.15 -8.43
C GLU A 88 20.76 -26.60 -9.15
N HIS A 89 19.64 -26.76 -8.45
CA HIS A 89 18.42 -27.38 -9.01
C HIS A 89 17.37 -26.37 -9.49
N TYR A 90 17.46 -25.11 -9.07
CA TYR A 90 16.50 -24.09 -9.50
C TYR A 90 17.17 -22.71 -9.55
N THR A 91 17.18 -22.08 -10.73
CA THR A 91 17.70 -20.71 -10.92
C THR A 91 16.66 -19.85 -11.63
N PRO A 92 15.80 -19.12 -10.89
CA PRO A 92 14.81 -18.23 -11.49
C PRO A 92 15.52 -17.09 -12.23
N LYS A 93 15.00 -16.72 -13.40
CA LYS A 93 15.67 -15.76 -14.31
C LYS A 93 15.05 -14.36 -14.27
N LYS A 94 13.81 -14.22 -13.77
CA LYS A 94 13.00 -13.00 -13.84
C LYS A 94 12.36 -12.67 -12.49
N GLY A 95 12.18 -11.39 -12.20
CA GLY A 95 11.48 -10.92 -11.00
C GLY A 95 12.39 -10.57 -9.82
N VAL A 96 11.83 -9.85 -8.84
CA VAL A 96 12.59 -9.32 -7.70
C VAL A 96 13.00 -10.45 -6.76
N LEU A 97 12.09 -11.42 -6.56
CA LEU A 97 12.36 -12.59 -5.73
C LEU A 97 13.41 -13.52 -6.35
N ALA A 98 13.52 -13.54 -7.68
CA ALA A 98 14.56 -14.29 -8.38
C ALA A 98 15.96 -13.71 -8.15
N GLY A 99 16.09 -12.39 -8.22
CA GLY A 99 17.34 -11.69 -7.92
C GLY A 99 17.82 -11.94 -6.50
N VAL A 100 16.91 -11.87 -5.53
CA VAL A 100 17.19 -12.17 -4.12
C VAL A 100 17.57 -13.65 -3.94
N TYR A 101 16.79 -14.56 -4.50
CA TYR A 101 17.04 -16.01 -4.42
C TYR A 101 18.43 -16.38 -4.99
N ASN A 102 18.77 -15.90 -6.19
CA ASN A 102 20.02 -16.23 -6.86
C ASN A 102 21.26 -15.69 -6.11
N HIS A 103 21.13 -14.55 -5.42
CA HIS A 103 22.23 -14.03 -4.60
C HIS A 103 22.33 -14.76 -3.26
N MET A 104 21.20 -15.14 -2.67
CA MET A 104 21.18 -15.96 -1.46
C MET A 104 21.77 -17.34 -1.68
N THR A 105 21.55 -17.98 -2.83
CA THR A 105 22.08 -19.33 -3.11
C THR A 105 23.53 -19.32 -3.59
N LYS A 106 23.99 -18.24 -4.25
CA LYS A 106 25.40 -18.07 -4.66
C LYS A 106 26.33 -17.72 -3.51
N GLU A 107 25.89 -16.84 -2.61
CA GLU A 107 26.67 -16.48 -1.43
C GLU A 107 26.39 -17.53 -0.37
N ARG A 108 27.40 -18.29 0.08
CA ARG A 108 27.29 -19.35 1.12
C ARG A 108 26.78 -18.84 2.49
N SER A 109 26.28 -17.60 2.55
CA SER A 109 25.57 -16.94 3.64
C SER A 109 24.41 -16.10 3.07
N ALA A 110 23.18 -16.51 3.41
CA ALA A 110 21.93 -15.87 2.99
C ALA A 110 21.83 -14.37 3.35
N PHE A 111 22.49 -13.93 4.42
CA PHE A 111 22.45 -12.55 4.90
C PHE A 111 23.24 -11.59 4.00
N PHE A 112 24.43 -11.99 3.57
CA PHE A 112 25.26 -11.17 2.69
C PHE A 112 24.72 -11.14 1.26
N GLY A 113 24.18 -12.27 0.77
CA GLY A 113 23.53 -12.34 -0.54
C GLY A 113 22.32 -11.41 -0.65
N PHE A 114 21.55 -11.27 0.44
CA PHE A 114 20.46 -10.30 0.51
C PHE A 114 20.95 -8.84 0.44
N LEU A 115 22.01 -8.48 1.15
CA LEU A 115 22.56 -7.11 1.16
C LEU A 115 23.11 -6.67 -0.20
N ASN A 116 23.81 -7.57 -0.91
CA ASN A 116 24.36 -7.26 -2.23
C ASN A 116 23.28 -7.17 -3.32
N ALA A 117 22.25 -8.03 -3.26
CA ALA A 117 21.08 -7.92 -4.13
C ALA A 117 20.37 -6.56 -3.98
N MET A 118 20.31 -6.02 -2.76
CA MET A 118 19.76 -4.69 -2.50
C MET A 118 20.63 -3.57 -3.07
N ASN A 119 21.95 -3.72 -3.07
CA ASN A 119 22.88 -2.72 -3.55
C ASN A 119 22.83 -2.58 -5.07
N ASP A 120 22.91 -3.69 -5.79
CA ASP A 120 22.90 -3.66 -7.25
C ASP A 120 21.60 -3.07 -7.80
N PHE A 121 20.46 -3.50 -7.26
CA PHE A 121 19.12 -2.99 -7.59
C PHE A 121 19.01 -1.45 -7.59
N LEU A 122 19.82 -0.75 -6.80
CA LEU A 122 19.71 0.70 -6.60
C LEU A 122 20.59 1.56 -7.52
N PHE A 123 21.64 1.02 -8.18
CA PHE A 123 22.74 1.88 -8.64
C PHE A 123 23.32 1.67 -10.07
N LYS A 124 22.83 0.76 -10.91
CA LYS A 124 23.42 0.53 -12.26
C LYS A 124 22.51 0.91 -13.44
N ASP A 125 22.94 1.97 -14.12
CA ASP A 125 22.56 2.50 -15.43
C ASP A 125 21.18 3.18 -15.59
N LYS A 126 21.19 4.31 -16.34
CA LYS A 126 20.17 4.81 -17.30
C LYS A 126 19.83 6.30 -17.15
N ILE A 127 20.25 7.09 -18.15
CA ILE A 127 19.97 8.53 -18.22
C ILE A 127 18.54 8.82 -18.69
N ALA A 128 17.97 7.99 -19.60
CA ALA A 128 16.57 8.13 -20.05
C ALA A 128 15.56 7.63 -19.00
N GLU A 129 15.82 6.50 -18.36
CA GLU A 129 15.05 6.10 -17.17
C GLU A 129 15.28 7.07 -16.01
N GLY A 130 16.44 7.73 -15.95
CA GLY A 130 16.67 8.85 -15.04
C GLY A 130 15.62 9.97 -15.17
N PHE A 131 15.19 10.33 -16.38
CA PHE A 131 14.13 11.34 -16.59
C PHE A 131 12.74 10.82 -16.22
N VAL A 132 12.43 9.56 -16.51
CA VAL A 132 11.13 8.95 -16.14
C VAL A 132 11.03 8.73 -14.63
N ILE A 133 12.10 8.24 -14.00
CA ILE A 133 12.26 8.16 -12.55
C ILE A 133 12.18 9.55 -11.95
N LEU A 134 12.79 10.58 -12.57
CA LEU A 134 12.68 11.95 -12.09
C LEU A 134 11.23 12.45 -12.11
N ILE A 135 10.47 12.19 -13.18
CA ILE A 135 9.04 12.54 -13.25
C ILE A 135 8.23 11.75 -12.21
N GLY A 136 8.46 10.44 -12.09
CA GLY A 136 7.80 9.59 -11.10
C GLY A 136 8.12 10.01 -9.66
N VAL A 137 9.37 10.38 -9.38
CA VAL A 137 9.83 10.93 -8.10
C VAL A 137 9.19 12.28 -7.84
N ILE A 138 9.08 13.16 -8.84
CA ILE A 138 8.37 14.45 -8.71
C ILE A 138 6.89 14.19 -8.39
N LEU A 139 6.20 13.33 -9.14
CA LEU A 139 4.79 12.98 -8.88
C LEU A 139 4.59 12.33 -7.51
N LEU A 140 5.50 11.44 -7.10
CA LEU A 140 5.50 10.83 -5.78
C LEU A 140 5.73 11.89 -4.69
N ILE A 141 6.70 12.79 -4.86
CA ILE A 141 6.94 13.91 -3.94
C ILE A 141 5.69 14.79 -3.83
N LEU A 142 5.04 15.12 -4.94
CA LEU A 142 3.79 15.88 -4.95
C LEU A 142 2.69 15.12 -4.18
N PHE A 143 2.54 13.81 -4.41
CA PHE A 143 1.58 12.98 -3.67
C PHE A 143 1.89 12.91 -2.17
N LEU A 144 3.16 12.75 -1.79
CA LEU A 144 3.60 12.77 -0.39
C LEU A 144 3.32 14.12 0.28
N ILE A 145 3.63 15.20 -0.43
CA ILE A 145 3.43 16.57 0.06
C ILE A 145 1.95 16.91 0.22
N PHE A 146 1.11 16.56 -0.76
CA PHE A 146 -0.28 17.00 -0.81
C PHE A 146 -1.27 16.03 -0.16
N VAL A 147 -0.97 14.73 -0.14
CA VAL A 147 -1.87 13.69 0.39
C VAL A 147 -1.35 13.12 1.70
N SER A 148 -0.13 12.58 1.71
CA SER A 148 0.42 11.89 2.90
C SER A 148 0.52 12.81 4.12
N ASN A 149 1.02 14.03 3.93
CA ASN A 149 1.07 15.04 5.00
C ASN A 149 -0.31 15.39 5.57
N VAL A 150 -1.35 15.47 4.74
CA VAL A 150 -2.70 15.77 5.20
C VAL A 150 -3.31 14.56 5.93
N LEU A 151 -3.02 13.34 5.47
CA LEU A 151 -3.44 12.11 6.17
C LEU A 151 -2.77 11.98 7.54
N SER A 152 -1.53 12.46 7.72
CA SER A 152 -0.85 12.47 9.02
C SER A 152 -1.59 13.31 10.07
N VAL A 153 -2.28 14.38 9.66
CA VAL A 153 -3.15 15.18 10.54
C VAL A 153 -4.41 14.38 10.89
N GLY A 154 -4.98 13.66 9.92
CA GLY A 154 -6.08 12.71 10.17
C GLY A 154 -5.70 11.59 11.15
N GLN A 155 -4.46 11.11 11.10
CA GLN A 155 -3.93 10.15 12.07
C GLN A 155 -3.80 10.77 13.46
N CYS A 156 -3.28 11.99 13.57
CA CYS A 156 -3.24 12.70 14.85
C CYS A 156 -4.65 12.83 15.45
N ARG A 157 -5.66 13.13 14.63
CA ARG A 157 -7.06 13.16 15.05
C ARG A 157 -7.53 11.79 15.56
N PHE A 158 -7.25 10.73 14.80
CA PHE A 158 -7.58 9.36 15.21
C PHE A 158 -6.96 9.00 16.57
N LEU A 159 -5.70 9.36 16.79
CA LEU A 159 -4.98 9.06 18.03
C LEU A 159 -5.56 9.80 19.25
N LEU A 160 -5.91 11.09 19.07
CA LEU A 160 -6.54 11.88 20.13
C LEU A 160 -7.91 11.31 20.50
N GLU A 161 -8.72 10.93 19.52
CA GLU A 161 -10.01 10.28 19.78
C GLU A 161 -9.86 8.90 20.43
N ASN A 162 -8.84 8.13 20.03
CA ASN A 162 -8.62 6.79 20.57
C ASN A 162 -8.30 6.79 22.06
N ARG A 163 -7.64 7.85 22.54
CA ARG A 163 -7.38 8.06 23.97
C ARG A 163 -8.69 8.05 24.77
N THR A 164 -9.65 8.84 24.31
CA THR A 164 -10.87 9.15 25.04
C THR A 164 -11.97 8.11 24.78
N TYR A 165 -12.27 7.81 23.51
CA TYR A 165 -13.43 6.99 23.11
C TYR A 165 -13.08 5.51 22.91
N ARG A 166 -14.00 4.59 23.24
CA ARG A 166 -13.77 3.13 23.16
C ARG A 166 -13.38 2.65 21.76
N GLN A 167 -14.04 3.18 20.74
CA GLN A 167 -13.92 2.76 19.35
C GLN A 167 -13.69 3.98 18.46
N VAL A 168 -12.72 3.89 17.55
CA VAL A 168 -12.50 4.91 16.52
C VAL A 168 -12.50 4.27 15.13
N LYS A 169 -13.28 4.84 14.22
CA LYS A 169 -13.41 4.37 12.83
C LYS A 169 -12.20 4.80 11.99
N MET A 170 -11.72 3.90 11.12
CA MET A 170 -10.65 4.17 10.15
C MET A 170 -10.90 5.39 9.26
N GLY A 171 -12.16 5.64 8.92
CA GLY A 171 -12.56 6.81 8.13
C GLY A 171 -12.25 8.16 8.78
N ARG A 172 -11.76 8.21 10.03
CA ARG A 172 -11.28 9.44 10.68
C ARG A 172 -10.04 10.03 10.01
N LEU A 173 -9.25 9.23 9.30
CA LEU A 173 -8.11 9.74 8.53
C LEU A 173 -8.52 10.77 7.47
N ALA A 174 -9.72 10.61 6.91
CA ALA A 174 -10.29 11.55 5.94
C ALA A 174 -10.95 12.78 6.60
N PHE A 175 -10.85 12.97 7.91
CA PHE A 175 -11.47 14.06 8.67
C PHE A 175 -11.23 15.43 8.03
N VAL A 176 -9.98 15.73 7.67
CA VAL A 176 -9.59 17.01 7.11
C VAL A 176 -10.25 17.31 5.76
N TRP A 177 -10.40 16.29 4.90
CA TRP A 177 -11.14 16.40 3.64
C TRP A 177 -12.63 16.53 3.87
N ARG A 178 -13.17 15.77 4.81
CA ARG A 178 -14.59 15.84 5.19
C ARG A 178 -14.95 17.24 5.70
N ALA A 179 -14.09 17.85 6.51
CA ALA A 179 -14.24 19.22 7.01
C ALA A 179 -14.05 20.29 5.90
N ARG A 180 -13.68 19.91 4.67
CA ARG A 180 -13.35 20.81 3.54
C ARG A 180 -12.23 21.82 3.83
N ARG A 181 -11.43 21.59 4.86
CA ARG A 181 -10.28 22.45 5.25
C ARG A 181 -8.92 21.91 4.81
N TRP A 182 -8.92 20.88 3.96
CA TRP A 182 -7.71 20.24 3.45
C TRP A 182 -6.74 21.22 2.79
N LYS A 183 -7.20 22.27 2.11
CA LYS A 183 -6.31 23.27 1.50
C LYS A 183 -5.47 24.02 2.53
N ASN A 184 -6.10 24.44 3.64
CA ASN A 184 -5.38 25.15 4.72
C ASN A 184 -4.38 24.21 5.41
N VAL A 185 -4.83 23.01 5.78
CA VAL A 185 -3.99 21.98 6.40
C VAL A 185 -2.81 21.61 5.50
N MET A 186 -3.06 21.38 4.22
CA MET A 186 -2.05 21.09 3.19
C MET A 186 -1.02 22.20 3.10
N PHE A 187 -1.45 23.47 3.04
CA PHE A 187 -0.54 24.61 2.97
C PHE A 187 0.33 24.74 4.23
N ILE A 188 -0.25 24.56 5.42
CA ILE A 188 0.49 24.61 6.70
C ILE A 188 1.51 23.47 6.78
N MET A 189 1.11 22.25 6.40
CA MET A 189 1.99 21.09 6.41
C MET A 189 3.10 21.19 5.36
N LEU A 190 2.81 21.71 4.15
CA LEU A 190 3.83 22.00 3.14
C LEU A 190 4.84 23.03 3.65
N LYS A 191 4.37 24.14 4.25
CA LYS A 191 5.23 25.15 4.86
C LYS A 191 6.10 24.54 5.98
N LYS A 192 5.55 23.62 6.76
CA LYS A 192 6.28 22.90 7.82
C LYS A 192 7.38 22.05 7.19
N SER A 193 7.06 21.27 6.15
CA SER A 193 8.02 20.45 5.43
C SER A 193 9.15 21.28 4.82
N VAL A 194 8.83 22.40 4.14
CA VAL A 194 9.83 23.31 3.58
C VAL A 194 10.73 23.89 4.65
N PHE A 195 10.17 24.37 5.78
CA PHE A 195 10.99 24.89 6.86
C PHE A 195 11.87 23.81 7.49
N LEU A 196 11.35 22.60 7.71
CA LEU A 196 12.16 21.51 8.23
C LEU A 196 13.27 21.12 7.25
N PHE A 197 12.99 21.05 5.95
CA PHE A 197 14.00 20.81 4.92
C PHE A 197 15.12 21.85 4.94
N LEU A 198 14.76 23.15 5.00
CA LEU A 198 15.74 24.24 5.10
C LEU A 198 16.54 24.16 6.40
N TRP A 199 15.92 23.78 7.51
CA TRP A 199 16.62 23.62 8.79
C TRP A 199 17.46 22.35 8.84
N ASP A 200 17.08 21.28 8.14
CA ASP A 200 17.85 20.04 8.03
C ASP A 200 19.18 20.26 7.28
N MET A 201 19.30 21.34 6.49
CA MET A 201 20.60 21.81 5.97
C MET A 201 21.55 22.27 7.09
N THR A 202 21.04 22.48 8.30
CA THR A 202 21.83 22.76 9.50
C THR A 202 21.70 21.57 10.46
N ILE A 203 22.82 20.99 10.88
CA ILE A 203 22.79 19.81 11.76
C ILE A 203 22.07 20.14 13.09
N ILE A 204 22.45 21.27 13.72
CA ILE A 204 21.89 21.68 15.02
C ILE A 204 20.47 22.26 14.87
N GLY A 205 20.25 23.12 13.87
CA GLY A 205 18.96 23.77 13.66
C GLY A 205 17.87 22.79 13.25
N GLY A 206 18.20 21.78 12.43
CA GLY A 206 17.29 20.71 12.01
C GLY A 206 16.69 19.96 13.20
N ILE A 207 17.55 19.50 14.13
CA ILE A 207 17.11 18.81 15.35
C ILE A 207 16.18 19.72 16.18
N ILE A 208 16.61 20.95 16.49
CA ILE A 208 15.84 21.87 17.34
C ILE A 208 14.47 22.18 16.72
N LYS A 209 14.41 22.43 15.41
CA LYS A 209 13.19 22.84 14.72
C LYS A 209 12.22 21.68 14.51
N ARG A 210 12.73 20.45 14.36
CA ARG A 210 11.91 19.24 14.36
C ARG A 210 11.09 19.10 15.64
N TYR A 211 11.72 19.30 16.81
CA TYR A 211 10.98 19.33 18.07
C TYR A 211 10.07 20.55 18.17
N SER A 212 10.54 21.72 17.71
CA SER A 212 9.76 22.96 17.79
C SER A 212 8.45 22.93 16.97
N TYR A 213 8.41 22.18 15.88
CA TYR A 213 7.26 22.04 14.98
C TYR A 213 6.53 20.69 15.14
N ARG A 214 6.89 19.90 16.17
CA ARG A 214 6.34 18.56 16.41
C ARG A 214 4.83 18.58 16.65
N MET A 215 4.32 19.64 17.30
CA MET A 215 2.90 19.71 17.71
C MET A 215 1.97 20.24 16.61
N ILE A 216 2.50 20.78 15.51
CA ILE A 216 1.68 21.35 14.41
C ILE A 216 0.60 20.37 13.91
N PRO A 217 0.90 19.07 13.62
CA PRO A 217 -0.12 18.14 13.14
C PRO A 217 -1.25 17.90 14.16
N PHE A 218 -0.93 17.91 15.46
CA PHE A 218 -1.92 17.76 16.53
C PHE A 218 -2.79 19.02 16.68
N ILE A 219 -2.17 20.21 16.60
CA ILE A 219 -2.91 21.49 16.59
C ILE A 219 -3.89 21.54 15.41
N LEU A 220 -3.46 21.09 14.22
CA LEU A 220 -4.32 21.02 13.02
C LEU A 220 -5.39 19.94 13.12
N ALA A 221 -5.14 18.87 13.89
CA ALA A 221 -6.13 17.83 14.14
C ALA A 221 -7.24 18.32 15.09
N GLU A 222 -6.91 19.17 16.06
CA GLU A 222 -7.89 19.84 16.92
C GLU A 222 -8.64 20.93 16.14
N ASN A 223 -7.91 21.83 15.47
CA ASN A 223 -8.48 22.93 14.71
C ASN A 223 -7.83 23.07 13.30
N PRO A 224 -8.44 22.48 12.27
CA PRO A 224 -8.00 22.62 10.87
C PRO A 224 -8.06 24.05 10.30
N ASP A 225 -8.81 24.95 10.93
CA ASP A 225 -9.05 26.33 10.48
C ASP A 225 -8.08 27.35 11.08
N ILE A 226 -7.16 26.92 11.94
CA ILE A 226 -6.15 27.79 12.53
C ILE A 226 -5.33 28.54 11.44
N PRO A 227 -5.09 29.85 11.59
CA PRO A 227 -4.23 30.59 10.67
C PRO A 227 -2.81 30.02 10.67
N HIS A 228 -2.20 29.93 9.48
CA HIS A 228 -0.89 29.30 9.32
C HIS A 228 0.22 29.92 10.19
N ARG A 229 0.19 31.21 10.53
CA ARG A 229 1.20 31.83 11.42
C ARG A 229 1.02 31.37 12.87
N GLU A 230 -0.23 31.27 13.30
CA GLU A 230 -0.63 30.92 14.66
C GLU A 230 -0.29 29.46 14.97
N ALA A 231 -0.50 28.54 14.02
CA ALA A 231 -0.12 27.14 14.18
C ALA A 231 1.38 26.96 14.52
N PHE A 232 2.25 27.72 13.84
CA PHE A 232 3.69 27.68 14.10
C PHE A 232 4.08 28.42 15.38
N LEU A 233 3.45 29.55 15.67
CA LEU A 233 3.68 30.28 16.92
C LEU A 233 3.33 29.41 18.13
N LEU A 234 2.12 28.85 18.14
CA LEU A 234 1.61 28.02 19.22
C LEU A 234 2.47 26.77 19.43
N SER A 235 2.80 26.02 18.36
CA SER A 235 3.70 24.86 18.48
C SER A 235 5.08 25.24 19.07
N ARG A 236 5.65 26.38 18.66
CA ARG A 236 6.94 26.86 19.21
C ARG A 236 6.83 27.22 20.69
N GLN A 237 5.75 27.87 21.10
CA GLN A 237 5.50 28.27 22.48
C GLN A 237 5.26 27.04 23.37
N MET A 238 4.41 26.09 22.94
CA MET A 238 4.18 24.82 23.63
C MET A 238 5.47 24.03 23.85
N MET A 239 6.35 24.03 22.83
CA MET A 239 7.63 23.33 22.89
C MET A 239 8.75 24.14 23.57
N ASN A 240 8.50 25.39 23.98
CA ASN A 240 9.52 26.18 24.66
C ASN A 240 9.76 25.62 26.08
N GLY A 241 11.02 25.34 26.43
CA GLY A 241 11.37 24.59 27.65
C GLY A 241 11.15 23.07 27.60
N ASN A 242 10.38 22.55 26.62
CA ASN A 242 10.05 21.12 26.53
C ASN A 242 10.85 20.35 25.46
N LYS A 243 11.61 21.02 24.57
CA LYS A 243 12.35 20.37 23.46
C LYS A 243 13.30 19.26 23.93
N MET A 244 14.16 19.56 24.91
CA MET A 244 15.12 18.58 25.44
C MET A 244 14.41 17.41 26.11
N ARG A 245 13.34 17.66 26.86
CA ARG A 245 12.56 16.59 27.49
C ARG A 245 11.91 15.66 26.47
N ALA A 246 11.39 16.22 25.38
CA ALA A 246 10.84 15.45 24.26
C ALA A 246 11.93 14.64 23.54
N PHE A 247 13.14 15.19 23.39
CA PHE A 247 14.28 14.44 22.86
C PHE A 247 14.66 13.25 23.75
N ILE A 248 14.72 13.45 25.07
CA ILE A 248 15.00 12.37 26.02
C ILE A 248 13.84 11.36 26.08
N LEU A 249 12.59 11.78 25.79
CA LEU A 249 11.46 10.85 25.63
C LEU A 249 11.68 9.95 24.42
N ASP A 250 12.04 10.51 23.26
CA ASP A 250 12.29 9.73 22.04
C ASP A 250 13.51 8.80 22.23
N LEU A 251 14.59 9.28 22.86
CA LEU A 251 15.76 8.46 23.19
C LEU A 251 15.41 7.27 24.10
N SER A 252 14.35 7.38 24.90
CA SER A 252 13.88 6.26 25.73
C SER A 252 13.27 5.10 24.93
N PHE A 253 13.07 5.27 23.62
CA PHE A 253 12.66 4.20 22.70
C PHE A 253 13.84 3.55 21.97
N LEU A 254 15.07 4.04 22.14
CA LEU A 254 16.26 3.53 21.45
C LEU A 254 16.45 2.02 21.65
N GLY A 255 16.19 1.49 22.85
CA GLY A 255 16.25 0.05 23.11
C GLY A 255 15.29 -0.78 22.23
N TRP A 256 14.11 -0.25 21.91
CA TRP A 256 13.19 -0.90 20.98
C TRP A 256 13.71 -0.84 19.54
N HIS A 257 14.36 0.26 19.15
CA HIS A 257 14.98 0.38 17.83
C HIS A 257 16.17 -0.57 17.65
N ILE A 258 16.94 -0.84 18.71
CA ILE A 258 18.00 -1.86 18.69
C ILE A 258 17.38 -3.25 18.51
N LEU A 259 16.32 -3.57 19.26
CA LEU A 259 15.61 -4.84 19.12
C LEU A 259 15.03 -5.02 17.71
N ASN A 260 14.58 -3.93 17.08
CA ASN A 260 14.01 -3.96 15.74
C ASN A 260 14.97 -4.51 14.68
N ILE A 261 16.28 -4.29 14.82
CA ILE A 261 17.31 -4.77 13.89
C ILE A 261 17.21 -6.30 13.75
N PHE A 262 16.94 -7.01 14.85
CA PHE A 262 16.82 -8.46 14.87
C PHE A 262 15.48 -8.99 14.36
N THR A 263 14.53 -8.10 14.07
CA THR A 263 13.16 -8.46 13.64
C THR A 263 12.85 -8.11 12.20
N MET A 264 13.87 -7.75 11.40
CA MET A 264 13.71 -7.37 9.99
C MET A 264 12.62 -6.28 9.79
N ASP A 265 12.66 -5.22 10.60
CA ASP A 265 11.68 -4.11 10.61
C ASP A 265 10.22 -4.48 10.95
N ILE A 266 9.89 -5.75 11.20
CA ILE A 266 8.52 -6.15 11.58
C ILE A 266 8.12 -5.47 12.88
N LEU A 267 9.02 -5.42 13.88
CA LEU A 267 8.75 -4.79 15.17
C LEU A 267 8.49 -3.28 15.03
N ARG A 268 9.18 -2.62 14.09
CA ARG A 268 9.00 -1.20 13.81
C ARG A 268 7.55 -0.90 13.43
N TYR A 269 7.02 -1.62 12.47
CA TYR A 269 5.67 -1.37 11.97
C TYR A 269 4.57 -1.92 12.88
N ALA A 270 4.81 -3.09 13.51
CA ALA A 270 3.82 -3.73 14.36
C ALA A 270 3.73 -3.11 15.77
N PHE A 271 4.82 -2.58 16.32
CA PHE A 271 4.85 -2.14 17.73
C PHE A 271 5.43 -0.74 17.91
N ILE A 272 6.63 -0.45 17.38
CA ILE A 272 7.38 0.76 17.74
C ILE A 272 6.70 2.02 17.23
N THR A 273 6.30 2.04 15.95
CA THR A 273 5.62 3.19 15.35
C THR A 273 4.27 3.45 16.02
N PRO A 274 3.34 2.49 16.12
CA PRO A 274 2.10 2.66 16.89
C PRO A 274 2.32 3.15 18.33
N TYR A 275 3.35 2.65 19.01
CA TYR A 275 3.62 2.98 20.40
C TYR A 275 4.22 4.38 20.58
N THR A 276 5.13 4.79 19.69
CA THR A 276 5.70 6.13 19.71
C THR A 276 4.67 7.19 19.29
N GLU A 277 3.77 6.87 18.36
CA GLU A 277 2.67 7.73 17.92
C GLU A 277 1.64 7.97 19.02
N THR A 278 1.17 6.91 19.67
CA THR A 278 0.26 7.02 20.83
C THR A 278 0.91 7.78 21.98
N THR A 279 2.19 7.55 22.26
CA THR A 279 2.94 8.32 23.28
C THR A 279 3.10 9.80 22.89
N SER A 280 3.21 10.11 21.60
CA SER A 280 3.28 11.50 21.11
C SER A 280 1.93 12.22 21.25
N ALA A 281 0.81 11.52 21.10
CA ALA A 281 -0.51 12.06 21.39
C ALA A 281 -0.64 12.43 22.89
N GLU A 282 -0.17 11.57 23.79
CA GLU A 282 -0.11 11.86 25.23
C GLU A 282 0.77 13.07 25.55
N LEU A 283 1.92 13.19 24.88
CA LEU A 283 2.79 14.35 25.02
C LEU A 283 2.06 15.64 24.61
N TYR A 284 1.32 15.62 23.50
CA TYR A 284 0.55 16.77 23.07
C TYR A 284 -0.51 17.19 24.10
N VAL A 285 -1.26 16.23 24.67
CA VAL A 285 -2.25 16.51 25.73
C VAL A 285 -1.59 17.21 26.91
N ALA A 286 -0.45 16.70 27.40
CA ALA A 286 0.27 17.31 28.51
C ALA A 286 0.79 18.73 28.20
N LEU A 287 1.26 18.96 26.96
CA LEU A 287 1.70 20.27 26.51
C LEU A 287 0.55 21.24 26.28
N ARG A 288 -0.62 20.73 25.91
CA ARG A 288 -1.87 21.50 25.81
C ARG A 288 -2.29 21.99 27.19
N GLU A 289 -2.37 21.11 28.19
CA GLU A 289 -2.67 21.49 29.57
C GLU A 289 -1.70 22.59 30.08
N GLU A 290 -0.39 22.40 29.85
CA GLU A 290 0.62 23.41 30.21
C GLU A 290 0.44 24.74 29.45
N ALA A 291 -0.05 24.72 28.21
CA ALA A 291 -0.34 25.93 27.44
C ALA A 291 -1.54 26.71 28.00
N PHE A 292 -2.60 26.00 28.43
CA PHE A 292 -3.75 26.59 29.11
C PHE A 292 -3.34 27.18 30.47
N GLU A 293 -2.55 26.45 31.27
CA GLU A 293 -2.02 26.95 32.56
C GLU A 293 -1.19 28.24 32.40
N LYS A 294 -0.41 28.34 31.32
CA LYS A 294 0.41 29.53 31.01
C LYS A 294 -0.35 30.68 30.36
N GLY A 295 -1.62 30.49 30.01
CA GLY A 295 -2.44 31.52 29.37
C GLY A 295 -1.90 31.98 28.01
N LEU A 296 -1.36 31.07 27.18
CA LEU A 296 -0.82 31.45 25.87
C LEU A 296 -1.92 31.95 24.92
N ASP A 297 -1.70 33.07 24.21
CA ASP A 297 -2.69 33.67 23.29
C ASP A 297 -3.26 32.67 22.25
N GLY A 298 -2.43 31.74 21.78
CA GLY A 298 -2.82 30.75 20.77
C GLY A 298 -3.80 29.67 21.29
N VAL A 299 -4.01 29.56 22.61
CA VAL A 299 -4.92 28.60 23.23
C VAL A 299 -6.37 28.82 22.77
N ARG A 300 -6.74 30.04 22.39
CA ARG A 300 -8.05 30.37 21.79
C ARG A 300 -8.41 29.54 20.55
N PHE A 301 -7.42 28.95 19.89
CA PHE A 301 -7.61 28.10 18.72
C PHE A 301 -7.75 26.61 19.07
N LEU A 302 -7.56 26.22 20.34
CA LEU A 302 -7.68 24.84 20.83
C LEU A 302 -9.07 24.63 21.45
N ASP A 303 -10.09 24.50 20.61
CA ASP A 303 -11.51 24.58 20.97
C ASP A 303 -12.25 23.22 21.04
N ASP A 304 -11.54 22.08 20.99
CA ASP A 304 -12.17 20.75 21.04
C ASP A 304 -11.98 20.07 22.39
N GLU A 305 -12.67 20.59 23.41
CA GLU A 305 -12.59 20.12 24.81
C GLU A 305 -12.96 18.64 24.96
N ARG A 306 -13.87 18.14 24.11
CA ARG A 306 -14.35 16.74 24.10
C ARG A 306 -13.28 15.71 23.76
N LEU A 307 -12.14 16.11 23.21
CA LEU A 307 -11.00 15.21 23.03
C LEU A 307 -10.29 14.91 24.36
N TYR A 308 -10.52 15.70 25.41
CA TYR A 308 -9.74 15.68 26.64
C TYR A 308 -10.57 15.37 27.89
N GLU A 309 -11.90 15.51 27.81
CA GLU A 309 -12.84 15.11 28.86
C GLU A 309 -12.94 13.58 28.98
N GLU A 310 -13.07 13.06 30.20
CA GLU A 310 -13.40 11.65 30.41
C GLU A 310 -14.81 11.37 29.86
N SER A 311 -14.93 10.35 29.00
CA SER A 311 -16.20 10.01 28.35
C SER A 311 -16.42 8.51 28.33
N ASP A 312 -17.63 8.10 28.70
CA ASP A 312 -18.11 6.71 28.58
C ASP A 312 -18.65 6.38 27.18
N LEU A 313 -18.67 7.37 26.27
CA LEU A 313 -19.17 7.19 24.91
C LEU A 313 -18.30 6.20 24.12
N GLU A 314 -18.96 5.35 23.32
CA GLU A 314 -18.24 4.42 22.45
C GLU A 314 -17.47 5.13 21.34
N GLU A 315 -18.04 6.18 20.75
CA GLU A 315 -17.46 6.95 19.65
C GLU A 315 -17.54 8.45 19.91
N TYR A 316 -16.60 9.22 19.33
CA TYR A 316 -16.63 10.69 19.41
C TYR A 316 -17.93 11.24 18.79
N PRO A 317 -18.67 12.12 19.50
CA PRO A 317 -19.91 12.72 19.02
C PRO A 317 -19.62 13.75 17.92
N VAL A 318 -19.51 13.27 16.68
CA VAL A 318 -19.11 14.07 15.50
C VAL A 318 -19.98 15.32 15.33
N GLU A 319 -21.26 15.22 15.71
CA GLU A 319 -22.25 16.29 15.57
C GLU A 319 -21.96 17.51 16.44
N SER A 320 -21.16 17.30 17.49
CA SER A 320 -20.82 18.32 18.47
C SER A 320 -19.52 19.07 18.14
N HIS A 321 -18.81 18.65 17.09
CA HIS A 321 -17.61 19.34 16.64
C HIS A 321 -17.98 20.63 15.90
N ARG A 322 -17.27 21.73 16.16
CA ARG A 322 -17.49 23.03 15.51
C ARG A 322 -17.52 22.99 13.97
N LEU A 323 -16.68 22.14 13.36
CA LEU A 323 -16.63 21.98 11.90
C LEU A 323 -17.57 20.90 11.37
N TYR A 324 -18.50 20.42 12.20
CA TYR A 324 -19.52 19.49 11.78
C TYR A 324 -20.46 20.14 10.78
N ASN A 325 -20.51 19.56 9.58
CA ASN A 325 -21.57 19.84 8.62
C ASN A 325 -22.42 18.55 8.48
N PRO A 326 -23.74 18.60 8.73
CA PRO A 326 -24.64 17.44 8.60
C PRO A 326 -24.60 16.77 7.22
N GLN A 327 -24.27 17.51 6.17
CA GLN A 327 -24.06 16.96 4.82
C GLN A 327 -22.80 16.05 4.74
N MET A 328 -21.84 16.20 5.66
CA MET A 328 -20.60 15.38 5.75
C MET A 328 -20.86 13.94 6.18
N LYS A 329 -21.92 13.67 6.96
CA LYS A 329 -22.28 12.30 7.39
C LYS A 329 -22.67 11.40 6.21
N LYS A 330 -23.14 12.00 5.11
CA LYS A 330 -23.56 11.31 3.88
C LYS A 330 -22.42 11.01 2.91
N TRP A 331 -21.24 11.60 3.08
CA TRP A 331 -20.20 11.59 2.04
C TRP A 331 -19.21 10.41 2.11
N ILE A 332 -19.71 9.18 2.34
CA ILE A 332 -18.98 7.90 2.40
C ILE A 332 -18.62 7.45 3.83
N ARG A 333 -19.59 6.78 4.49
CA ARG A 333 -19.26 5.75 5.49
C ARG A 333 -18.65 4.59 4.70
N ILE A 334 -17.35 4.32 4.83
CA ILE A 334 -16.76 3.08 4.31
C ILE A 334 -17.12 2.00 5.33
N GLU A 335 -18.12 1.22 4.99
CA GLU A 335 -18.64 0.13 5.81
C GLU A 335 -18.39 -1.16 5.05
N TYR A 336 -17.32 -1.86 5.40
CA TYR A 336 -16.88 -3.07 4.68
C TYR A 336 -17.81 -4.28 4.93
N GLU A 337 -18.67 -4.22 5.96
CA GLU A 337 -19.66 -5.26 6.28
C GLU A 337 -20.95 -5.14 5.44
N ARG A 338 -21.02 -4.18 4.53
CA ARG A 338 -22.22 -3.89 3.73
C ARG A 338 -22.62 -5.01 2.78
N THR A 339 -23.90 -5.05 2.43
CA THR A 339 -24.43 -5.89 1.36
C THR A 339 -24.50 -5.12 0.05
N TYR A 340 -24.01 -5.73 -1.02
CA TYR A 340 -23.97 -5.11 -2.35
C TYR A 340 -25.20 -5.53 -3.16
N SER A 341 -25.81 -4.56 -3.84
CA SER A 341 -26.90 -4.85 -4.78
C SER A 341 -26.33 -5.44 -6.08
N LEU A 342 -27.12 -6.21 -6.82
CA LEU A 342 -26.70 -6.76 -8.12
C LEU A 342 -26.17 -5.68 -9.08
N ARG A 343 -26.82 -4.51 -9.10
CA ARG A 343 -26.40 -3.37 -9.92
C ARG A 343 -25.07 -2.79 -9.47
N SER A 344 -24.85 -2.69 -8.16
CA SER A 344 -23.57 -2.27 -7.61
C SER A 344 -22.47 -3.24 -8.03
N LEU A 345 -22.71 -4.56 -7.95
CA LEU A 345 -21.75 -5.57 -8.38
C LEU A 345 -21.42 -5.44 -9.88
N ILE A 346 -22.42 -5.23 -10.73
CA ILE A 346 -22.21 -4.98 -12.17
C ILE A 346 -21.36 -3.72 -12.40
N LEU A 347 -21.65 -2.61 -11.70
CA LEU A 347 -20.89 -1.37 -11.85
C LEU A 347 -19.46 -1.49 -11.29
N ILE A 348 -19.28 -2.22 -10.18
CA ILE A 348 -17.98 -2.56 -9.62
C ILE A 348 -17.19 -3.40 -10.64
N PHE A 349 -17.78 -4.44 -11.23
CA PHE A 349 -17.14 -5.26 -12.28
C PHE A 349 -16.54 -4.38 -13.37
N PHE A 350 -17.38 -3.58 -14.03
CA PHE A 350 -16.96 -2.77 -15.16
C PHE A 350 -15.96 -1.68 -14.76
N THR A 351 -16.12 -1.08 -13.58
CA THR A 351 -15.19 -0.05 -13.10
C THR A 351 -13.81 -0.65 -12.88
N PHE A 352 -13.71 -1.81 -12.24
CA PHE A 352 -12.41 -2.42 -11.99
C PHE A 352 -11.82 -3.14 -13.19
N SER A 353 -12.64 -3.61 -14.12
CA SER A 353 -12.16 -4.02 -15.43
C SER A 353 -11.58 -2.87 -16.23
N PHE A 354 -12.20 -1.69 -16.17
CA PHE A 354 -11.68 -0.48 -16.81
C PHE A 354 -10.41 0.04 -16.11
N VAL A 355 -10.38 0.05 -14.77
CA VAL A 355 -9.19 0.45 -14.00
C VAL A 355 -8.02 -0.51 -14.26
N GLY A 356 -8.28 -1.81 -14.31
CA GLY A 356 -7.28 -2.82 -14.65
C GLY A 356 -6.75 -2.67 -16.07
N TRP A 357 -7.62 -2.39 -17.03
CA TRP A 357 -7.23 -2.04 -18.39
C TRP A 357 -6.37 -0.78 -18.44
N LEU A 358 -6.79 0.29 -17.77
CA LEU A 358 -6.04 1.54 -17.69
C LEU A 358 -4.65 1.33 -17.06
N TRP A 359 -4.56 0.49 -16.04
CA TRP A 359 -3.31 0.11 -15.40
C TRP A 359 -2.36 -0.58 -16.38
N GLU A 360 -2.80 -1.65 -17.05
CA GLU A 360 -1.99 -2.40 -18.02
C GLU A 360 -1.57 -1.55 -19.22
N VAL A 361 -2.49 -0.77 -19.78
CA VAL A 361 -2.18 0.17 -20.88
C VAL A 361 -1.16 1.21 -20.43
N SER A 362 -1.31 1.74 -19.21
CA SER A 362 -0.37 2.71 -18.65
C SER A 362 1.02 2.08 -18.47
N LEU A 363 1.11 0.84 -18.02
CA LEU A 363 2.40 0.14 -17.88
C LEU A 363 3.16 0.08 -19.21
N HIS A 364 2.49 -0.27 -20.31
CA HIS A 364 3.14 -0.30 -21.63
C HIS A 364 3.38 1.10 -22.20
N LEU A 365 2.46 2.04 -21.98
CA LEU A 365 2.63 3.42 -22.43
C LEU A 365 3.83 4.10 -21.77
N PHE A 366 4.03 3.87 -20.47
CA PHE A 366 5.12 4.47 -19.71
C PHE A 366 6.41 3.64 -19.71
N GLY A 367 6.31 2.32 -19.88
CA GLY A 367 7.46 1.41 -19.95
C GLY A 367 8.07 1.35 -21.34
N ASP A 368 7.25 1.06 -22.36
CA ASP A 368 7.71 0.82 -23.73
C ASP A 368 7.59 2.07 -24.61
N GLY A 369 6.93 3.12 -24.12
CA GLY A 369 6.67 4.35 -24.89
C GLY A 369 5.60 4.19 -25.97
N VAL A 370 4.89 3.06 -25.99
CA VAL A 370 3.90 2.73 -27.03
C VAL A 370 2.53 2.50 -26.39
N PHE A 371 1.51 3.08 -26.99
CA PHE A 371 0.14 2.79 -26.61
C PHE A 371 -0.25 1.40 -27.12
N VAL A 372 -0.49 0.48 -26.19
CA VAL A 372 -0.91 -0.88 -26.50
C VAL A 372 -2.26 -1.15 -25.87
N ASN A 373 -3.27 -1.51 -26.67
CA ASN A 373 -4.59 -1.90 -26.13
C ASN A 373 -4.49 -3.29 -25.51
N ARG A 374 -4.33 -3.37 -24.19
CA ARG A 374 -4.05 -4.62 -23.50
C ARG A 374 -5.30 -5.49 -23.32
N GLY A 375 -5.09 -6.80 -23.29
CA GLY A 375 -6.13 -7.80 -23.01
C GLY A 375 -6.72 -8.47 -24.24
N PHE A 376 -7.51 -9.52 -24.01
CA PHE A 376 -8.17 -10.34 -25.03
C PHE A 376 -9.29 -9.58 -25.78
N PHE A 377 -9.94 -8.66 -25.06
CA PHE A 377 -11.08 -7.89 -25.54
C PHE A 377 -10.64 -6.60 -26.24
N HIS A 378 -11.47 -6.07 -27.16
CA HIS A 378 -11.15 -4.81 -27.86
C HIS A 378 -11.60 -3.58 -27.09
N GLY A 379 -12.66 -3.71 -26.30
CA GLY A 379 -13.14 -2.65 -25.42
C GLY A 379 -12.19 -2.39 -24.23
N PRO A 380 -12.37 -1.27 -23.53
CA PRO A 380 -11.49 -0.84 -22.45
C PRO A 380 -11.80 -1.60 -21.14
N TRP A 381 -11.74 -2.93 -21.17
CA TRP A 381 -11.98 -3.77 -20.01
C TRP A 381 -11.04 -4.96 -19.99
N LEU A 382 -10.41 -5.18 -18.84
CA LEU A 382 -9.81 -6.45 -18.47
C LEU A 382 -10.69 -7.15 -17.41
N PRO A 383 -11.54 -8.11 -17.81
CA PRO A 383 -12.47 -8.78 -16.90
C PRO A 383 -11.85 -9.42 -15.68
N ILE A 384 -10.59 -9.85 -15.76
CA ILE A 384 -9.87 -10.52 -14.68
C ILE A 384 -9.86 -9.69 -13.37
N TYR A 385 -9.66 -8.38 -13.46
CA TYR A 385 -9.69 -7.45 -12.32
C TYR A 385 -11.10 -7.28 -11.74
N GLY A 386 -12.10 -7.16 -12.60
CA GLY A 386 -13.51 -7.04 -12.19
C GLY A 386 -14.01 -8.33 -11.53
N THR A 387 -13.71 -9.48 -12.14
CA THR A 387 -14.07 -10.82 -11.64
C THR A 387 -13.40 -11.12 -10.31
N GLY A 388 -12.08 -10.90 -10.20
CA GLY A 388 -11.34 -11.07 -8.96
C GLY A 388 -11.94 -10.23 -7.82
N GLY A 389 -12.22 -8.95 -8.10
CA GLY A 389 -12.88 -8.05 -7.15
C GLY A 389 -14.26 -8.53 -6.68
N ILE A 390 -15.14 -8.94 -7.60
CA ILE A 390 -16.46 -9.48 -7.24
C ILE A 390 -16.32 -10.74 -6.39
N LEU A 391 -15.50 -11.70 -6.82
CA LEU A 391 -15.35 -12.97 -6.12
C LEU A 391 -14.78 -12.77 -4.71
N VAL A 392 -13.84 -11.84 -4.54
CA VAL A 392 -13.35 -11.45 -3.23
C VAL A 392 -14.49 -10.91 -2.36
N VAL A 393 -15.32 -10.00 -2.86
CA VAL A 393 -16.44 -9.43 -2.08
C VAL A 393 -17.53 -10.46 -1.78
N VAL A 394 -17.86 -11.34 -2.71
CA VAL A 394 -18.94 -12.32 -2.55
C VAL A 394 -18.50 -13.49 -1.66
N LEU A 395 -17.29 -14.02 -1.88
CA LEU A 395 -16.83 -15.23 -1.19
C LEU A 395 -16.13 -14.94 0.14
N LEU A 396 -15.36 -13.84 0.23
CA LEU A 396 -14.48 -13.59 1.38
C LEU A 396 -15.08 -12.66 2.42
N LYS A 397 -16.25 -12.07 2.17
CA LYS A 397 -16.95 -11.23 3.13
C LYS A 397 -17.13 -11.91 4.50
N ARG A 398 -17.42 -13.22 4.53
CA ARG A 398 -17.57 -13.98 5.78
C ARG A 398 -16.29 -14.03 6.64
N PHE A 399 -15.13 -13.77 6.05
CA PHE A 399 -13.84 -13.80 6.72
C PHE A 399 -13.29 -12.41 7.02
N VAL A 400 -14.02 -11.33 6.68
CA VAL A 400 -13.55 -9.94 6.77
C VAL A 400 -13.09 -9.53 8.18
N HIS A 401 -13.57 -10.19 9.24
CA HIS A 401 -13.14 -9.96 10.62
C HIS A 401 -11.76 -10.57 10.96
N LYS A 402 -11.24 -11.46 10.11
CA LYS A 402 -9.96 -12.18 10.27
C LYS A 402 -9.02 -11.81 9.11
N PRO A 403 -8.29 -10.68 9.18
CA PRO A 403 -7.58 -10.12 8.03
C PRO A 403 -6.51 -11.06 7.43
N LEU A 404 -5.83 -11.87 8.26
CA LEU A 404 -4.88 -12.86 7.76
C LEU A 404 -5.57 -13.96 6.95
N VAL A 405 -6.74 -14.43 7.40
CA VAL A 405 -7.53 -15.42 6.66
C VAL A 405 -8.07 -14.80 5.39
N THR A 406 -8.56 -13.56 5.43
CA THR A 406 -8.98 -12.81 4.24
C THR A 406 -7.85 -12.70 3.22
N PHE A 407 -6.64 -12.35 3.66
CA PHE A 407 -5.47 -12.25 2.80
C PHE A 407 -5.14 -13.59 2.14
N LEU A 408 -4.99 -14.67 2.92
CA LEU A 408 -4.66 -16.00 2.37
C LEU A 408 -5.75 -16.50 1.42
N MET A 409 -7.02 -16.28 1.76
CA MET A 409 -8.12 -16.66 0.88
C MET A 409 -8.18 -15.78 -0.38
N ALA A 410 -7.80 -14.50 -0.30
CA ALA A 410 -7.70 -13.62 -1.46
C ALA A 410 -6.57 -14.05 -2.41
N VAL A 411 -5.42 -14.48 -1.88
CA VAL A 411 -4.35 -15.12 -2.66
C VAL A 411 -4.91 -16.30 -3.45
N VAL A 412 -5.66 -17.19 -2.79
CA VAL A 412 -6.24 -18.37 -3.42
C VAL A 412 -7.29 -18.00 -4.48
N VAL A 413 -8.23 -17.11 -4.15
CA VAL A 413 -9.32 -16.72 -5.06
C VAL A 413 -8.77 -16.01 -6.30
N CYS A 414 -7.95 -14.98 -6.12
CA CYS A 414 -7.38 -14.23 -7.23
C CYS A 414 -6.39 -15.10 -8.02
N GLY A 415 -5.58 -15.92 -7.35
CA GLY A 415 -4.68 -16.88 -8.01
C GLY A 415 -5.43 -17.91 -8.85
N ALA A 416 -6.57 -18.41 -8.39
CA ALA A 416 -7.42 -19.31 -9.16
C ALA A 416 -8.03 -18.61 -10.38
N VAL A 417 -8.52 -17.37 -10.22
CA VAL A 417 -9.03 -16.56 -11.34
C VAL A 417 -7.93 -16.34 -12.38
N GLU A 418 -6.73 -15.98 -11.95
CA GLU A 418 -5.57 -15.78 -12.82
C GLU A 418 -5.22 -17.05 -13.60
N TYR A 419 -5.06 -18.15 -12.86
CA TYR A 419 -4.67 -19.43 -13.44
C TYR A 419 -5.71 -19.97 -14.41
N LEU A 420 -6.99 -19.91 -14.04
CA LEU A 420 -8.10 -20.37 -14.90
C LEU A 420 -8.26 -19.49 -16.13
N SER A 421 -8.07 -18.17 -15.99
CA SER A 421 -8.12 -17.25 -17.14
C SER A 421 -6.99 -17.55 -18.12
N ALA A 422 -5.76 -17.72 -17.64
CA ALA A 422 -4.62 -18.10 -18.46
C ALA A 422 -4.82 -19.47 -19.13
N TRP A 423 -5.37 -20.44 -18.40
CA TRP A 423 -5.70 -21.76 -18.96
C TRP A 423 -6.78 -21.69 -20.04
N LEU A 424 -7.88 -20.98 -19.77
CA LEU A 424 -9.00 -20.86 -20.70
C LEU A 424 -8.58 -20.15 -21.98
N LEU A 425 -7.77 -19.08 -21.88
CA LEU A 425 -7.24 -18.37 -23.05
C LEU A 425 -6.33 -19.28 -23.89
N TRP A 426 -5.54 -20.13 -23.23
CA TRP A 426 -4.73 -21.13 -23.90
C TRP A 426 -5.59 -22.18 -24.64
N GLU A 427 -6.61 -22.74 -23.99
CA GLU A 427 -7.46 -23.77 -24.63
C GLU A 427 -8.30 -23.20 -25.80
N ILE A 428 -8.78 -21.95 -25.69
CA ILE A 428 -9.64 -21.36 -26.72
C ILE A 428 -8.81 -20.86 -27.91
N LYS A 429 -7.64 -20.24 -27.67
CA LYS A 429 -6.90 -19.51 -28.70
C LYS A 429 -5.43 -19.90 -28.87
N GLY A 430 -4.87 -20.75 -28.01
CA GLY A 430 -3.46 -21.14 -28.08
C GLY A 430 -2.47 -19.98 -27.89
N MET A 431 -2.91 -18.88 -27.26
CA MET A 431 -2.11 -17.67 -27.09
C MET A 431 -2.00 -17.29 -25.61
N TYR A 432 -0.89 -16.63 -25.25
CA TYR A 432 -0.67 -16.06 -23.93
C TYR A 432 -0.92 -14.55 -23.96
N TRP A 433 -1.66 -14.04 -22.97
CA TRP A 433 -1.78 -12.60 -22.71
C TRP A 433 -0.88 -12.13 -21.56
N TRP A 434 -0.29 -13.08 -20.84
CA TRP A 434 0.80 -12.88 -19.89
C TRP A 434 1.54 -14.21 -19.72
N ASN A 435 2.81 -14.12 -19.33
CA ASN A 435 3.65 -15.29 -19.10
C ASN A 435 4.65 -15.04 -17.96
N TYR A 436 4.48 -15.76 -16.85
CA TYR A 436 5.34 -15.73 -15.67
C TYR A 436 6.47 -16.77 -15.70
N THR A 437 6.77 -17.36 -16.85
CA THR A 437 7.88 -18.30 -17.00
C THR A 437 9.20 -17.63 -16.59
N GLY A 438 9.94 -18.30 -15.69
CA GLY A 438 11.20 -17.79 -15.15
C GLY A 438 11.07 -16.93 -13.89
N TYR A 439 9.84 -16.60 -13.45
CA TYR A 439 9.60 -15.96 -12.15
C TYR A 439 9.73 -16.97 -11.00
N PHE A 440 10.03 -16.45 -9.80
CA PHE A 440 10.15 -17.26 -8.60
C PHE A 440 8.81 -17.94 -8.23
N LEU A 441 8.86 -19.26 -8.04
CA LEU A 441 7.70 -20.12 -7.77
C LEU A 441 6.56 -19.94 -8.80
N ASN A 442 6.89 -19.97 -10.09
CA ASN A 442 5.89 -19.90 -11.15
C ASN A 442 5.22 -21.26 -11.43
N LEU A 443 3.89 -21.27 -11.61
CA LEU A 443 3.14 -22.48 -11.96
C LEU A 443 2.71 -22.43 -13.42
N HIS A 444 3.32 -23.28 -14.26
CA HIS A 444 3.09 -23.36 -15.72
C HIS A 444 3.21 -22.00 -16.44
N GLY A 445 3.97 -21.05 -15.90
CA GLY A 445 4.02 -19.68 -16.40
C GLY A 445 2.71 -18.89 -16.27
N ARG A 446 1.69 -19.39 -15.55
CA ARG A 446 0.36 -18.75 -15.43
C ARG A 446 0.19 -17.87 -14.20
N ILE A 447 0.85 -18.25 -13.11
CA ILE A 447 0.90 -17.50 -11.84
C ILE A 447 2.32 -17.61 -11.25
N CYS A 448 2.71 -16.69 -10.37
CA CYS A 448 3.96 -16.74 -9.60
C CYS A 448 3.76 -16.23 -8.17
N ALA A 449 4.69 -16.55 -7.25
CA ALA A 449 4.54 -16.18 -5.84
C ALA A 449 4.47 -14.66 -5.60
N GLU A 450 5.30 -13.89 -6.31
CA GLU A 450 5.31 -12.43 -6.22
C GLU A 450 3.97 -11.84 -6.68
N GLY A 451 3.42 -12.33 -7.80
CA GLY A 451 2.07 -11.94 -8.26
C GLY A 451 0.97 -12.33 -7.28
N LEU A 452 1.02 -13.54 -6.72
CA LEU A 452 0.04 -14.03 -5.75
C LEU A 452 -0.01 -13.17 -4.47
N ILE A 453 1.14 -12.74 -3.95
CA ILE A 453 1.19 -11.84 -2.79
C ILE A 453 0.54 -10.49 -3.12
N VAL A 454 0.86 -9.92 -4.28
CA VAL A 454 0.26 -8.66 -4.75
C VAL A 454 -1.26 -8.81 -4.89
N PHE A 455 -1.75 -9.92 -5.43
CA PHE A 455 -3.18 -10.20 -5.53
C PHE A 455 -3.86 -10.35 -4.15
N GLY A 456 -3.18 -10.96 -3.18
CA GLY A 456 -3.68 -11.06 -1.80
C GLY A 456 -3.84 -9.68 -1.14
N LEU A 457 -2.83 -8.81 -1.28
CA LEU A 457 -2.88 -7.43 -0.78
C LEU A 457 -3.93 -6.61 -1.50
N GLY A 458 -4.01 -6.76 -2.83
CA GLY A 458 -5.01 -6.12 -3.69
C GLY A 458 -6.43 -6.53 -3.32
N GLY A 459 -6.68 -7.82 -3.09
CA GLY A 459 -7.98 -8.33 -2.63
C GLY A 459 -8.38 -7.78 -1.27
N CYS A 460 -7.44 -7.66 -0.32
CA CYS A 460 -7.68 -6.98 0.95
C CYS A 460 -8.04 -5.50 0.74
N ALA A 461 -7.24 -4.75 -0.03
CA ALA A 461 -7.53 -3.35 -0.33
C ALA A 461 -8.90 -3.19 -1.01
N PHE A 462 -9.26 -4.13 -1.86
CA PHE A 462 -10.55 -4.16 -2.55
C PHE A 462 -11.72 -4.31 -1.57
N ILE A 463 -11.71 -5.33 -0.73
CA ILE A 463 -12.83 -5.63 0.16
C ILE A 463 -13.00 -4.60 1.29
N TYR A 464 -11.89 -4.08 1.84
CA TYR A 464 -11.92 -3.15 2.96
C TYR A 464 -12.12 -1.70 2.54
N ILE A 465 -11.72 -1.32 1.32
CA ILE A 465 -11.66 0.08 0.89
C ILE A 465 -12.39 0.28 -0.44
N ALA A 466 -11.96 -0.40 -1.50
CA ALA A 466 -12.34 -0.04 -2.86
C ALA A 466 -13.82 -0.34 -3.14
N ALA A 467 -14.27 -1.58 -2.90
CA ALA A 467 -15.67 -1.97 -3.06
C ALA A 467 -16.66 -1.11 -2.24
N PRO A 468 -16.46 -0.91 -0.92
CA PRO A 468 -17.38 -0.06 -0.14
C PRO A 468 -17.34 1.42 -0.56
N PHE A 469 -16.19 1.92 -1.04
CA PHE A 469 -16.08 3.28 -1.58
C PHE A 469 -16.91 3.46 -2.85
N PHE A 470 -16.75 2.57 -3.83
CA PHE A 470 -17.45 2.68 -5.11
C PHE A 470 -18.95 2.41 -4.99
N ASP A 471 -19.37 1.46 -4.15
CA ASP A 471 -20.80 1.23 -3.88
C ASP A 471 -21.50 2.46 -3.30
N GLU A 472 -20.82 3.26 -2.49
CA GLU A 472 -21.37 4.52 -1.99
C GLU A 472 -21.65 5.52 -3.13
N ILE A 473 -20.76 5.57 -4.12
CA ILE A 473 -20.92 6.43 -5.30
C ILE A 473 -22.11 5.94 -6.12
N TYR A 474 -22.19 4.64 -6.40
CA TYR A 474 -23.25 4.08 -7.23
C TYR A 474 -24.64 4.19 -6.59
N ARG A 475 -24.73 4.10 -5.26
CA ARG A 475 -26.00 4.30 -4.53
C ARG A 475 -26.59 5.70 -4.69
N ARG A 476 -25.79 6.69 -5.07
CA ARG A 476 -26.27 8.06 -5.36
C ARG A 476 -26.88 8.21 -6.75
N ILE A 477 -26.64 7.25 -7.64
CA ILE A 477 -27.19 7.28 -8.99
C ILE A 477 -28.67 6.91 -8.93
N PRO A 478 -29.57 7.70 -9.55
CA PRO A 478 -30.99 7.35 -9.63
C PRO A 478 -31.20 5.95 -10.20
N GLN A 479 -32.10 5.17 -9.59
CA GLN A 479 -32.27 3.74 -9.85
C GLN A 479 -32.55 3.41 -11.33
N LYS A 480 -33.31 4.28 -12.02
CA LYS A 480 -33.60 4.15 -13.46
C LYS A 480 -32.35 4.32 -14.30
N ILE A 481 -31.54 5.34 -14.00
CA ILE A 481 -30.29 5.65 -14.71
C ILE A 481 -29.27 4.53 -14.49
N ALA A 482 -29.08 4.10 -13.23
CA ALA A 482 -28.17 3.01 -12.91
C ALA A 482 -28.54 1.70 -13.66
N ARG A 483 -29.84 1.40 -13.78
CA ARG A 483 -30.30 0.24 -14.55
C ARG A 483 -29.97 0.36 -16.04
N ILE A 484 -30.22 1.53 -16.64
CA ILE A 484 -29.89 1.78 -18.06
C ILE A 484 -28.39 1.61 -18.27
N ILE A 485 -27.56 2.19 -17.41
CA ILE A 485 -26.09 2.06 -17.49
C ILE A 485 -25.67 0.59 -17.40
N CYS A 486 -26.18 -0.17 -16.43
CA CYS A 486 -25.87 -1.60 -16.32
C CYS A 486 -26.24 -2.38 -17.60
N VAL A 487 -27.43 -2.14 -18.15
CA VAL A 487 -27.89 -2.83 -19.37
C VAL A 487 -27.00 -2.48 -20.56
N VAL A 488 -26.68 -1.20 -20.76
CA VAL A 488 -25.81 -0.75 -21.85
C VAL A 488 -24.41 -1.35 -21.73
N LEU A 489 -23.80 -1.32 -20.53
CA LEU A 489 -22.48 -1.90 -20.31
C LEU A 489 -22.46 -3.41 -20.56
N LEU A 490 -23.48 -4.13 -20.08
CA LEU A 490 -23.61 -5.58 -20.32
C LEU A 490 -23.79 -5.91 -21.81
N LEU A 491 -24.58 -5.12 -22.54
CA LEU A 491 -24.78 -5.31 -23.98
C LEU A 491 -23.49 -5.05 -24.76
N LEU A 492 -22.79 -3.94 -24.49
CA LEU A 492 -21.51 -3.62 -25.14
C LEU A 492 -20.46 -4.69 -24.85
N PHE A 493 -20.39 -5.14 -23.60
CA PHE A 493 -19.46 -6.20 -23.21
C PHE A 493 -19.81 -7.54 -23.85
N ALA A 494 -21.09 -7.89 -23.97
CA ALA A 494 -21.52 -9.10 -24.66
C ALA A 494 -21.17 -9.07 -26.15
N VAL A 495 -21.37 -7.93 -26.82
CA VAL A 495 -20.97 -7.73 -28.22
C VAL A 495 -19.47 -7.93 -28.38
N ASP A 496 -18.66 -7.34 -27.50
CA ASP A 496 -17.21 -7.47 -27.56
C ASP A 496 -16.71 -8.87 -27.19
N ILE A 497 -17.38 -9.58 -26.26
CA ILE A 497 -17.09 -11.00 -26.03
C ILE A 497 -17.29 -11.80 -27.31
N VAL A 498 -18.44 -11.66 -27.97
CA VAL A 498 -18.73 -12.40 -29.21
C VAL A 498 -17.73 -12.02 -30.30
N TYR A 499 -17.43 -10.73 -30.45
CA TYR A 499 -16.48 -10.26 -31.44
C TYR A 499 -15.04 -10.76 -31.16
N SER A 500 -14.53 -10.64 -29.93
CA SER A 500 -13.21 -11.10 -29.53
C SER A 500 -13.05 -12.62 -29.55
N LEU A 501 -14.13 -13.37 -29.33
CA LEU A 501 -14.11 -14.82 -29.53
C LEU A 501 -13.87 -15.22 -31.00
N ILE A 502 -14.20 -14.36 -31.97
CA ILE A 502 -13.91 -14.59 -33.40
C ILE A 502 -12.58 -13.93 -33.77
N HIS A 503 -12.39 -12.66 -33.37
CA HIS A 503 -11.23 -11.81 -33.66
C HIS A 503 -10.56 -11.37 -32.35
N PRO A 504 -9.76 -12.22 -31.69
CA PRO A 504 -9.12 -11.86 -30.44
C PRO A 504 -8.19 -10.66 -30.64
N ASN A 505 -8.11 -9.79 -29.64
CA ASN A 505 -7.16 -8.69 -29.66
C ASN A 505 -5.74 -9.25 -29.43
N SER A 506 -4.89 -9.17 -30.46
CA SER A 506 -3.57 -9.79 -30.51
C SER A 506 -2.58 -8.92 -31.27
N GLY A 507 -1.29 -9.09 -31.00
CA GLY A 507 -0.19 -8.37 -31.67
C GLY A 507 0.88 -7.87 -30.71
N ALA A 508 1.71 -6.95 -31.22
CA ALA A 508 2.85 -6.36 -30.52
C ALA A 508 2.46 -5.76 -29.16
N GLY A 509 3.13 -6.25 -28.11
CA GLY A 509 2.86 -5.86 -26.73
C GLY A 509 1.58 -6.45 -26.13
N ILE A 510 0.83 -7.31 -26.83
CA ILE A 510 -0.41 -7.95 -26.34
C ILE A 510 -0.24 -9.46 -26.20
N THR A 511 0.19 -10.14 -27.26
CA THR A 511 0.35 -11.62 -27.31
C THR A 511 1.77 -12.06 -27.64
N ASP A 512 2.68 -11.11 -27.87
CA ASP A 512 4.06 -11.33 -28.33
C ASP A 512 5.00 -11.80 -27.19
N TYR A 513 4.55 -12.79 -26.43
CA TYR A 513 5.39 -13.51 -25.46
C TYR A 513 6.23 -14.60 -26.14
N HIS A 514 6.00 -14.83 -27.44
CA HIS A 514 6.67 -15.81 -28.30
C HIS A 514 7.24 -15.17 -29.58
N VAL A 515 8.05 -14.12 -29.48
CA VAL A 515 9.01 -13.80 -30.55
C VAL A 515 10.40 -14.16 -30.04
N HIS A 516 10.77 -15.42 -30.29
CA HIS A 516 12.14 -15.94 -30.54
C HIS A 516 12.21 -17.48 -30.53
N ALA A 517 11.10 -18.20 -30.76
CA ALA A 517 11.15 -19.64 -31.04
C ALA A 517 10.62 -20.02 -32.44
N GLY A 518 9.93 -19.12 -33.15
CA GLY A 518 9.23 -19.44 -34.40
C GLY A 518 9.97 -19.10 -35.71
N GLU A 519 10.96 -18.21 -35.71
CA GLU A 519 11.61 -17.73 -36.95
C GLU A 519 12.74 -18.62 -37.48
N VAL A 520 12.95 -19.82 -36.92
CA VAL A 520 13.94 -20.77 -37.45
C VAL A 520 13.30 -21.81 -38.38
N LEU A 521 11.99 -21.98 -38.38
CA LEU A 521 11.30 -22.99 -39.21
C LEU A 521 10.94 -22.51 -40.63
N SER A 522 11.03 -21.22 -40.93
CA SER A 522 10.83 -20.70 -42.30
C SER A 522 12.12 -20.61 -43.13
N LEU A 523 13.29 -20.90 -42.54
CA LEU A 523 14.60 -20.90 -43.23
C LEU A 523 15.12 -22.31 -43.55
N LEU A 524 14.31 -23.36 -43.36
CA LEU A 524 14.62 -24.75 -43.70
C LEU A 524 13.71 -25.33 -44.80
N CYS A 525 13.05 -24.48 -45.59
CA CYS A 525 12.24 -24.91 -46.75
C CYS A 525 12.53 -24.14 -48.06
N LEU A 526 13.77 -23.67 -48.25
CA LEU A 526 14.31 -23.36 -49.59
C LEU A 526 15.76 -23.80 -49.69
#